data_AF-A0A955E230-F1
#
_entry.id   AF-A0A955E230-F1
#
_cell.length_a   1.000
_cell.length_b   1.000
_cell.length_c   1.000
_cell.angle_alpha   90.00
_cell.angle_beta   90.00
_cell.angle_gamma   90.00
#
_symmetry.space_group_name_H-M   'P 1'
#
loop_
_entity.id
_entity.type
_entity.pdbx_description
1 polymer ?
#
loop_
_entity_poly.entity_id
_entity_poly.type
_entity_poly.pdbx_seq_one_letter_code
_entity_poly.pdbx_strand_id
1 'polypeptide(L)'
;AMQERQVTAGGTKHVLPVPFFVLATQNPLEQEGTYPLPEAQLDRFMFQILVSYPDADDELEVMRRSAKKGEVSVKPVIDAERIGQVQKIIQHTPVPDHVLKYALRLVRATRGDAGEQSPEVVRDYLSWGAGPRASEALIAGAKAHALLVGSGTVGIDDVRAVARPVLRHRILLNFNAQADQVTTDTVISELLGAVPEDSLDESARGLAGRVLRS
;
A
#
# COMPACT_ATOMS: atom_id res chain seq x y z
N ALA A 1 -20.17 6.92 -0.54
CA ALA A 1 -19.58 6.82 -1.90
C ALA A 1 -18.50 5.73 -2.00
N MET A 2 -17.30 5.88 -1.41
CA MET A 2 -16.18 4.92 -1.61
C MET A 2 -16.50 3.47 -1.20
N GLN A 3 -17.14 3.27 -0.04
CA GLN A 3 -17.48 1.93 0.45
C GLN A 3 -18.77 1.38 -0.21
N GLU A 4 -19.75 2.25 -0.44
CA GLU A 4 -21.11 1.85 -0.83
C GLU A 4 -21.34 1.82 -2.35
N ARG A 5 -20.41 2.36 -3.15
CA ARG A 5 -20.51 2.50 -4.62
C ARG A 5 -21.78 3.18 -5.14
N GLN A 6 -22.48 3.89 -4.25
CA GLN A 6 -23.69 4.65 -4.55
C GLN A 6 -23.72 5.95 -3.74
N VAL A 7 -24.52 6.90 -4.21
CA VAL A 7 -24.83 8.16 -3.52
C VAL A 7 -26.34 8.38 -3.60
N THR A 8 -26.95 8.72 -2.47
CA THR A 8 -28.37 9.15 -2.45
C THR A 8 -28.42 10.65 -2.35
N ALA A 9 -29.03 11.32 -3.33
CA ALA A 9 -29.23 12.77 -3.34
C ALA A 9 -30.70 13.06 -3.64
N GLY A 10 -31.35 13.88 -2.80
CA GLY A 10 -32.77 14.21 -2.96
C GLY A 10 -33.71 13.00 -2.98
N GLY A 11 -33.37 11.92 -2.26
CA GLY A 11 -34.14 10.67 -2.23
C GLY A 11 -33.92 9.73 -3.43
N THR A 12 -33.10 10.14 -4.42
CA THR A 12 -32.78 9.31 -5.60
C THR A 12 -31.42 8.65 -5.43
N LYS A 13 -31.33 7.36 -5.75
CA LYS A 13 -30.08 6.58 -5.70
C LYS A 13 -29.34 6.71 -7.03
N HIS A 14 -28.07 7.11 -6.96
CA HIS A 14 -27.14 7.18 -8.09
C HIS A 14 -26.04 6.15 -7.88
N VAL A 15 -25.91 5.21 -8.83
CA VAL A 15 -24.84 4.20 -8.83
C VAL A 15 -23.59 4.80 -9.47
N LEU A 16 -22.43 4.59 -8.85
CA LEU A 16 -21.16 5.07 -9.37
C LEU A 16 -20.70 4.21 -10.57
N PRO A 17 -20.02 4.80 -11.56
CA PRO A 17 -19.51 4.06 -12.72
C PRO A 17 -18.46 3.01 -12.31
N VAL A 18 -18.25 2.01 -13.16
CA VAL A 18 -17.21 0.99 -12.95
C VAL A 18 -16.24 1.07 -14.14
N PRO A 19 -14.92 1.28 -13.92
CA PRO A 19 -14.25 1.46 -12.63
C PRO A 19 -14.53 2.83 -11.98
N PHE A 20 -14.53 2.87 -10.64
CA PHE A 20 -14.54 4.10 -9.85
C PHE A 20 -13.22 4.19 -9.09
N PHE A 21 -12.54 5.32 -9.21
CA PHE A 21 -11.26 5.57 -8.57
C PHE A 21 -11.30 6.94 -7.88
N VAL A 22 -10.78 7.00 -6.66
CA VAL A 22 -10.68 8.25 -5.90
C VAL A 22 -9.20 8.56 -5.68
N LEU A 23 -8.80 9.74 -6.13
CA LEU A 23 -7.53 10.36 -5.79
C LEU A 23 -7.84 11.56 -4.90
N ALA A 24 -7.26 11.60 -3.71
CA ALA A 24 -7.32 12.75 -2.82
C ALA A 24 -5.91 13.32 -2.67
N THR A 25 -5.78 14.63 -2.81
CA THR A 25 -4.52 15.36 -2.60
C THR A 25 -4.64 16.19 -1.33
N GLN A 26 -3.58 16.21 -0.53
CA GLN A 26 -3.48 17.06 0.65
C GLN A 26 -2.25 17.94 0.50
N ASN A 27 -2.43 19.26 0.53
CA ASN A 27 -1.31 20.20 0.56
C ASN A 27 -0.88 20.41 2.03
N PRO A 28 0.33 20.00 2.43
CA PRO A 28 0.76 20.11 3.83
C PRO A 28 0.93 21.56 4.32
N LEU A 29 0.96 22.55 3.41
CA LEU A 29 1.15 23.96 3.73
C LEU A 29 -0.17 24.75 3.86
N GLU A 30 -1.32 24.14 3.60
CA GLU A 30 -2.62 24.82 3.69
C GLU A 30 -3.05 25.01 5.16
N GLN A 31 -3.04 26.27 5.63
CA GLN A 31 -3.42 26.65 7.00
C GLN A 31 -4.88 27.10 7.15
N GLU A 32 -5.63 27.24 6.05
CA GLU A 32 -7.03 27.67 6.07
C GLU A 32 -8.00 26.50 5.85
N GLY A 33 -8.82 26.20 6.86
CA GLY A 33 -10.10 25.49 6.68
C GLY A 33 -10.06 24.00 6.36
N THR A 34 -8.88 23.36 6.30
CA THR A 34 -8.79 21.91 6.08
C THR A 34 -8.75 21.18 7.41
N TYR A 35 -9.85 20.52 7.77
CA TYR A 35 -9.83 19.52 8.84
C TYR A 35 -9.06 18.30 8.31
N PRO A 36 -7.95 17.88 8.95
CA PRO A 36 -7.24 16.69 8.51
C PRO A 36 -8.21 15.51 8.52
N LEU A 37 -8.13 14.67 7.48
CA LEU A 37 -8.97 13.47 7.42
C LEU A 37 -8.66 12.62 8.66
N PRO A 38 -9.69 12.24 9.45
CA PRO A 38 -9.48 11.33 10.56
C PRO A 38 -8.82 10.03 10.07
N GLU A 39 -8.04 9.39 10.93
CA GLU A 39 -7.28 8.17 10.62
C GLU A 39 -8.20 7.05 10.13
N ALA A 40 -9.40 6.95 10.70
CA ALA A 40 -10.43 6.01 10.27
C ALA A 40 -10.90 6.25 8.82
N GLN A 41 -10.80 7.48 8.31
CA GLN A 41 -11.07 7.81 6.91
C GLN A 41 -9.85 7.52 6.03
N LEU A 42 -8.65 7.86 6.49
CA LEU A 42 -7.40 7.54 5.79
C LEU A 42 -7.24 6.03 5.57
N ASP A 43 -7.62 5.19 6.53
CA ASP A 43 -7.53 3.72 6.41
C ASP A 43 -8.33 3.14 5.23
N ARG A 44 -9.30 3.89 4.68
CA ARG A 44 -10.06 3.50 3.48
C ARG A 44 -9.29 3.72 2.18
N PHE A 45 -8.22 4.51 2.18
CA PHE A 45 -7.34 4.67 1.03
C PHE A 45 -6.36 3.50 0.95
N MET A 46 -6.22 2.90 -0.22
CA MET A 46 -5.29 1.78 -0.41
C MET A 46 -3.85 2.24 -0.18
N PHE A 47 -3.45 3.35 -0.79
CA PHE A 47 -2.11 3.91 -0.73
C PHE A 47 -2.12 5.38 -0.27
N GLN A 48 -1.10 5.76 0.48
CA GLN A 48 -0.66 7.14 0.64
C GLN A 48 0.65 7.32 -0.13
N ILE A 49 0.67 8.20 -1.13
CA ILE A 49 1.85 8.49 -1.94
C ILE A 49 2.41 9.85 -1.52
N LEU A 50 3.70 9.89 -1.22
CA LEU A 50 4.43 11.14 -1.01
C LEU A 50 4.99 11.59 -2.36
N VAL A 51 4.60 12.78 -2.81
CA VAL A 51 5.07 13.38 -4.05
C VAL A 51 6.12 14.43 -3.67
N SER A 52 7.37 14.19 -4.04
CA SER A 52 8.45 15.17 -3.88
C SER A 52 8.57 16.06 -5.12
N TYR A 53 9.33 17.14 -5.00
CA TYR A 53 9.74 17.92 -6.16
C TYR A 53 10.59 17.07 -7.12
N PRO A 54 10.45 17.27 -8.44
CA PRO A 54 11.35 16.65 -9.42
C PRO A 54 12.78 17.16 -9.24
N ASP A 55 13.75 16.45 -9.80
CA ASP A 55 15.10 17.00 -9.91
C ASP A 55 15.16 18.11 -10.98
N ALA A 56 16.30 18.81 -11.05
CA ALA A 56 16.46 19.96 -11.93
C ALA A 56 16.34 19.60 -13.43
N ASP A 57 16.74 18.38 -13.82
CA ASP A 57 16.69 17.95 -15.22
C ASP A 57 15.26 17.60 -15.64
N ASP A 58 14.52 16.88 -14.79
CA ASP A 58 13.10 16.61 -14.96
C ASP A 58 12.28 17.90 -14.94
N GLU A 59 12.57 18.82 -14.01
CA GLU A 59 11.89 20.12 -13.94
C GLU A 59 12.12 20.95 -15.21
N LEU A 60 13.35 20.99 -15.71
CA LEU A 60 13.69 21.66 -16.96
C LEU A 60 12.94 21.07 -18.15
N GLU A 61 12.78 19.74 -18.20
CA GLU A 61 12.00 19.09 -19.25
C GLU A 61 10.50 19.41 -19.16
N VAL A 62 9.93 19.46 -17.94
CA VAL A 62 8.55 19.93 -17.73
C VAL A 62 8.39 21.37 -18.21
N MET A 63 9.33 22.26 -17.89
CA MET A 63 9.33 23.65 -18.37
C MET A 63 9.37 23.73 -19.90
N ARG A 64 10.25 22.95 -20.56
CA ARG A 64 10.36 22.91 -22.03
C ARG A 64 9.07 22.44 -22.69
N ARG A 65 8.44 21.40 -22.15
CA ARG A 65 7.15 20.89 -22.65
C ARG A 65 6.03 21.90 -22.46
N SER A 66 5.97 22.55 -21.29
CA SER A 66 4.94 23.54 -20.97
C SER A 66 5.08 24.83 -21.78
N ALA A 67 6.32 25.22 -22.13
CA ALA A 67 6.60 26.37 -22.99
C ALA A 67 6.16 26.15 -24.44
N LYS A 68 6.19 24.89 -24.92
CA LYS A 68 5.62 24.51 -26.22
C LYS A 68 4.09 24.46 -26.10
N LYS A 69 3.43 25.62 -26.16
CA LYS A 69 1.97 25.72 -26.26
C LYS A 69 1.50 25.02 -27.55
N GLY A 70 1.00 23.79 -27.42
CA GLY A 70 0.36 23.02 -28.47
C GLY A 70 -0.69 22.09 -27.85
N GLU A 71 -1.72 21.75 -28.62
CA GLU A 71 -2.69 20.74 -28.20
C GLU A 71 -2.00 19.38 -28.12
N VAL A 72 -1.84 18.87 -26.90
CA VAL A 72 -1.34 17.51 -26.68
C VAL A 72 -2.46 16.55 -27.05
N SER A 73 -2.35 15.93 -28.23
CA SER A 73 -3.24 14.83 -28.62
C SER A 73 -2.83 13.55 -27.91
N VAL A 74 -3.64 13.09 -26.96
CA VAL A 74 -3.43 11.81 -26.27
C VAL A 74 -4.20 10.72 -27.01
N LYS A 75 -3.52 9.66 -27.42
CA LYS A 75 -4.16 8.47 -28.00
C LYS A 75 -4.53 7.49 -26.87
N PRO A 76 -5.82 7.16 -26.69
CA PRO A 76 -6.21 6.13 -25.73
C PRO A 76 -5.59 4.78 -26.09
N VAL A 77 -4.94 4.13 -25.11
CA VAL A 77 -4.29 2.81 -25.28
C VAL A 77 -5.09 1.66 -24.65
N ILE A 78 -6.01 1.98 -23.75
CA ILE A 78 -6.88 1.04 -23.05
C ILE A 78 -8.22 1.72 -22.74
N ASP A 79 -9.31 0.95 -22.75
CA ASP A 79 -10.65 1.42 -22.39
C ASP A 79 -11.08 0.94 -20.99
N ALA A 80 -12.24 1.42 -20.54
CA ALA A 80 -12.79 1.09 -19.23
C ALA A 80 -13.12 -0.40 -19.07
N GLU A 81 -13.56 -1.06 -20.14
CA GLU A 81 -13.89 -2.49 -20.12
C GLU A 81 -12.61 -3.31 -19.88
N ARG A 82 -11.55 -2.99 -20.63
CA ARG A 82 -10.27 -3.66 -20.53
C ARG A 82 -9.59 -3.41 -19.18
N ILE A 83 -9.74 -2.22 -18.59
CA ILE A 83 -9.33 -1.96 -17.20
C ILE A 83 -10.08 -2.91 -16.25
N GLY A 84 -11.39 -3.07 -16.41
CA GLY A 84 -12.18 -4.01 -15.60
C GLY A 84 -11.74 -5.47 -15.77
N GLN A 85 -11.36 -5.88 -16.98
CA GLN A 85 -10.80 -7.21 -17.25
C GLN A 85 -9.46 -7.41 -16.53
N VAL A 86 -8.56 -6.42 -16.56
CA VAL A 86 -7.27 -6.47 -15.85
C VAL A 86 -7.49 -6.54 -14.32
N GLN A 87 -8.42 -5.76 -13.77
CA GLN A 87 -8.77 -5.84 -12.35
C GLN A 87 -9.25 -7.24 -11.94
N LYS A 88 -10.04 -7.91 -12.79
CA LYS A 88 -10.45 -9.30 -12.54
C LYS A 88 -9.26 -10.25 -12.55
N ILE A 89 -8.31 -10.08 -13.47
CA ILE A 89 -7.08 -10.90 -13.50
C ILE A 89 -6.30 -10.75 -12.20
N ILE A 90 -6.08 -9.51 -11.75
CA ILE A 90 -5.40 -9.22 -10.47
C ILE A 90 -6.12 -9.93 -9.31
N GLN A 91 -7.45 -9.82 -9.22
CA GLN A 91 -8.23 -10.46 -8.14
C GLN A 91 -8.03 -11.98 -8.09
N HIS A 92 -8.01 -12.64 -9.25
CA HIS A 92 -7.89 -14.11 -9.36
C HIS A 92 -6.45 -14.62 -9.41
N THR A 93 -5.45 -13.73 -9.42
CA THR A 93 -4.04 -14.12 -9.39
C THR A 93 -3.76 -14.88 -8.08
N PRO A 94 -3.25 -16.12 -8.15
CA PRO A 94 -2.93 -16.89 -6.96
C PRO A 94 -1.74 -16.28 -6.22
N VAL A 95 -1.73 -16.42 -4.90
CA VAL A 95 -0.65 -15.94 -4.03
C VAL A 95 -0.15 -17.13 -3.22
N PRO A 96 1.15 -17.44 -3.26
CA PRO A 96 1.70 -18.50 -2.42
C PRO A 96 1.48 -18.25 -0.92
N ASP A 97 1.25 -19.32 -0.16
CA ASP A 97 0.99 -19.26 1.28
C ASP A 97 2.09 -18.52 2.06
N HIS A 98 3.36 -18.69 1.68
CA HIS A 98 4.47 -18.03 2.35
C HIS A 98 4.43 -16.50 2.18
N VAL A 99 3.96 -16.00 1.03
CA VAL A 99 3.77 -14.57 0.78
C VAL A 99 2.61 -14.02 1.62
N LEU A 100 1.49 -14.76 1.71
CA LEU A 100 0.36 -14.41 2.58
C LEU A 100 0.79 -14.34 4.04
N LYS A 101 1.57 -15.32 4.51
CA LYS A 101 2.10 -15.37 5.88
C LYS A 101 3.09 -14.24 6.14
N TYR A 102 3.95 -13.91 5.17
CA TYR A 102 4.86 -12.78 5.29
C TYR A 102 4.10 -11.45 5.43
N ALA A 103 3.12 -11.18 4.57
CA ALA A 103 2.29 -9.97 4.68
C ALA A 103 1.53 -9.92 6.02
N LEU A 104 1.01 -11.06 6.50
CA LEU A 104 0.37 -11.16 7.82
C LEU A 104 1.35 -10.85 8.96
N ARG A 105 2.56 -11.44 8.92
CA ARG A 105 3.61 -11.17 9.92
C ARG A 105 3.99 -9.70 9.93
N LEU A 106 4.18 -9.09 8.76
CA LEU A 106 4.52 -7.68 8.64
C LEU A 106 3.46 -6.79 9.31
N VAL A 107 2.19 -7.01 8.99
CA VAL A 107 1.08 -6.24 9.59
C VAL A 107 0.98 -6.48 11.09
N ARG A 108 1.07 -7.74 11.55
CA ARG A 108 1.01 -8.06 12.99
C ARG A 108 2.19 -7.47 13.76
N ALA A 109 3.38 -7.45 13.17
CA ALA A 109 4.57 -6.90 13.80
C ALA A 109 4.40 -5.41 14.14
N THR A 110 3.63 -4.64 13.35
CA THR A 110 3.34 -3.23 13.67
C THR A 110 2.53 -3.02 14.95
N ARG A 111 1.87 -4.05 15.49
CA ARG A 111 0.95 -3.92 16.64
C ARG A 111 1.64 -4.10 17.99
N GLY A 112 2.89 -4.55 18.00
CA GLY A 112 3.59 -4.86 19.24
C GLY A 112 2.99 -6.05 20.01
N ASP A 113 2.12 -6.85 19.39
CA ASP A 113 1.41 -7.97 20.04
C ASP A 113 2.37 -9.00 20.69
N ALA A 114 3.61 -9.07 20.21
CA ALA A 114 4.63 -9.99 20.71
C ALA A 114 5.42 -9.43 21.91
N GLY A 115 5.06 -8.25 22.42
CA GLY A 115 5.74 -7.58 23.54
C GLY A 115 7.22 -7.41 23.26
N GLU A 116 8.06 -7.93 24.15
CA GLU A 116 9.52 -7.87 24.08
C GLU A 116 10.13 -8.50 22.81
N GLN A 117 9.41 -9.43 22.17
CA GLN A 117 9.85 -10.08 20.93
C GLN A 117 9.52 -9.25 19.68
N SER A 118 8.78 -8.15 19.81
CA SER A 118 8.52 -7.24 18.71
C SER A 118 9.80 -6.49 18.33
N PRO A 119 9.99 -6.07 17.07
CA PRO A 119 11.13 -5.24 16.68
C PRO A 119 11.25 -3.99 17.57
N GLU A 120 12.48 -3.61 17.92
CA GLU A 120 12.76 -2.48 18.82
C GLU A 120 12.10 -1.18 18.33
N VAL A 121 12.24 -0.88 17.05
CA VAL A 121 11.58 0.25 16.38
C VAL A 121 10.06 0.29 16.58
N VAL A 122 9.40 -0.86 16.68
CA VAL A 122 7.95 -0.93 16.94
C VAL A 122 7.66 -0.59 18.39
N ARG A 123 8.41 -1.19 19.33
CA ARG A 123 8.20 -0.97 20.76
C ARG A 123 8.48 0.47 21.15
N ASP A 124 9.52 1.07 20.57
CA ASP A 124 10.03 2.37 20.99
C ASP A 124 9.32 3.52 20.30
N TYR A 125 8.83 3.32 19.07
CA TYR A 125 8.32 4.40 18.23
C TYR A 125 6.86 4.28 17.77
N LEU A 126 6.19 3.13 17.91
CA LEU A 126 4.77 3.01 17.53
C LEU A 126 3.83 3.16 18.73
N SER A 127 2.80 3.98 18.55
CA SER A 127 1.65 4.08 19.46
C SER A 127 0.46 3.24 18.97
N TRP A 128 0.36 3.00 17.66
CA TRP A 128 -0.70 2.18 17.08
C TRP A 128 -0.25 1.49 15.79
N GLY A 129 -0.68 0.23 15.62
CA GLY A 129 -0.34 -0.62 14.48
C GLY A 129 -1.43 -0.76 13.42
N ALA A 130 -1.07 -1.34 12.29
CA ALA A 130 -1.92 -1.48 11.12
C ALA A 130 -3.02 -2.55 11.30
N GLY A 131 -4.24 -2.22 10.86
CA GLY A 131 -5.41 -3.10 10.90
C GLY A 131 -5.46 -4.15 9.77
N PRO A 132 -6.49 -5.02 9.72
CA PRO A 132 -6.65 -6.06 8.70
C PRO A 132 -6.68 -5.54 7.25
N ARG A 133 -7.16 -4.31 7.03
CA ARG A 133 -7.15 -3.67 5.70
C ARG A 133 -5.74 -3.50 5.14
N ALA A 134 -4.73 -3.36 5.99
CA ALA A 134 -3.35 -3.33 5.54
C ALA A 134 -2.96 -4.65 4.86
N SER A 135 -3.35 -5.80 5.43
CA SER A 135 -3.06 -7.12 4.85
C SER A 135 -3.72 -7.26 3.48
N GLU A 136 -4.99 -6.86 3.36
CA GLU A 136 -5.71 -6.90 2.08
C GLU A 136 -5.07 -5.97 1.03
N ALA A 137 -4.70 -4.75 1.43
CA ALA A 137 -4.06 -3.77 0.55
C ALA A 137 -2.64 -4.19 0.12
N LEU A 138 -1.86 -4.80 1.02
CA LEU A 138 -0.55 -5.37 0.68
C LEU A 138 -0.69 -6.46 -0.39
N ILE A 139 -1.63 -7.39 -0.22
CA ILE A 139 -1.81 -8.49 -1.17
C ILE A 139 -2.38 -8.01 -2.50
N ALA A 140 -3.36 -7.11 -2.49
CA ALA A 140 -3.89 -6.52 -3.72
C ALA A 140 -2.81 -5.71 -4.46
N GLY A 141 -1.99 -4.95 -3.73
CA GLY A 141 -0.87 -4.19 -4.27
C GLY A 141 0.22 -5.10 -4.84
N ALA A 142 0.61 -6.15 -4.12
CA ALA A 142 1.62 -7.11 -4.55
C ALA A 142 1.20 -7.85 -5.84
N LYS A 143 -0.06 -8.27 -5.93
CA LYS A 143 -0.62 -8.87 -7.16
C LYS A 143 -0.54 -7.91 -8.35
N ALA A 144 -0.91 -6.65 -8.15
CA ALA A 144 -0.85 -5.63 -9.18
C ALA A 144 0.60 -5.34 -9.60
N HIS A 145 1.51 -5.22 -8.62
CA HIS A 145 2.94 -5.00 -8.84
C HIS A 145 3.55 -6.14 -9.67
N ALA A 146 3.35 -7.39 -9.25
CA ALA A 146 3.85 -8.58 -9.93
C ALA A 146 3.45 -8.60 -11.42
N LEU A 147 2.18 -8.32 -11.72
CA LEU A 147 1.69 -8.28 -13.10
C LEU A 147 2.26 -7.10 -13.90
N LEU A 148 2.44 -5.93 -13.26
CA LEU A 148 3.02 -4.76 -13.93
C LEU A 148 4.50 -4.94 -14.28
N VAL A 149 5.26 -5.67 -13.46
CA VAL A 149 6.66 -6.02 -13.75
C VAL A 149 6.80 -7.26 -14.64
N GLY A 150 5.68 -7.84 -15.10
CA GLY A 150 5.66 -9.00 -15.99
C GLY A 150 5.95 -10.35 -15.32
N SER A 151 5.88 -10.42 -13.99
CA SER A 151 6.01 -11.67 -13.25
C SER A 151 4.71 -12.49 -13.33
N GLY A 152 4.85 -13.79 -13.58
CA GLY A 152 3.74 -14.75 -13.55
C GLY A 152 3.34 -15.19 -12.13
N THR A 153 4.11 -14.81 -11.11
CA THR A 153 3.90 -15.24 -9.72
C THR A 153 4.18 -14.10 -8.74
N VAL A 154 3.34 -13.97 -7.72
CA VAL A 154 3.54 -12.99 -6.65
C VAL A 154 4.61 -13.50 -5.68
N GLY A 155 5.62 -12.68 -5.42
CA GLY A 155 6.71 -12.93 -4.48
C GLY A 155 6.67 -12.02 -3.25
N ILE A 156 7.61 -12.25 -2.34
CA ILE A 156 7.82 -11.37 -1.17
C ILE A 156 8.23 -9.96 -1.60
N ASP A 157 9.07 -9.85 -2.64
CA ASP A 157 9.52 -8.55 -3.17
C ASP A 157 8.36 -7.67 -3.62
N ASP A 158 7.29 -8.26 -4.16
CA ASP A 158 6.09 -7.51 -4.54
C ASP A 158 5.37 -6.92 -3.31
N VAL A 159 5.35 -7.64 -2.18
CA VAL A 159 4.83 -7.13 -0.91
C VAL A 159 5.72 -6.00 -0.38
N ARG A 160 7.05 -6.17 -0.45
CA ARG A 160 8.03 -5.17 -0.03
C ARG A 160 7.89 -3.88 -0.84
N ALA A 161 7.72 -3.99 -2.16
CA ALA A 161 7.59 -2.87 -3.08
C ALA A 161 6.39 -1.96 -2.76
N VAL A 162 5.28 -2.55 -2.31
CA VAL A 162 4.06 -1.79 -1.95
C VAL A 162 3.93 -1.51 -0.45
N ALA A 163 4.87 -1.95 0.39
CA ALA A 163 4.72 -1.87 1.85
C ALA A 163 4.66 -0.43 2.36
N ARG A 164 5.57 0.44 1.89
CA ARG A 164 5.60 1.86 2.27
C ARG A 164 4.28 2.57 1.98
N PRO A 165 3.78 2.62 0.72
CA PRO A 165 2.55 3.33 0.43
C PRO A 165 1.32 2.73 1.11
N VAL A 166 1.31 1.44 1.45
CA VAL A 166 0.21 0.81 2.21
C VAL A 166 0.25 1.15 3.69
N LEU A 167 1.42 1.12 4.32
CA LEU A 167 1.53 1.19 5.78
C LEU A 167 1.63 2.62 6.31
N ARG A 168 2.03 3.60 5.48
CA ARG A 168 2.33 4.97 5.89
C ARG A 168 1.22 5.66 6.70
N HIS A 169 -0.04 5.52 6.29
CA HIS A 169 -1.21 6.09 6.98
C HIS A 169 -1.90 5.10 7.93
N ARG A 170 -1.30 3.93 8.16
CA ARG A 170 -1.87 2.84 8.98
C ARG A 170 -1.08 2.53 10.24
N ILE A 171 0.04 3.22 10.45
CA ILE A 171 0.82 3.19 11.68
C ILE A 171 0.85 4.59 12.28
N LEU A 172 0.79 4.68 13.60
CA LEU A 172 0.89 5.95 14.31
C LEU A 172 2.16 5.95 15.15
N LEU A 173 2.98 6.98 14.95
CA LEU A 173 4.19 7.18 15.74
C LEU A 173 3.85 7.76 17.11
N ASN A 174 4.69 7.51 18.11
CA ASN A 174 4.58 8.09 19.43
C ASN A 174 5.45 9.37 19.56
N PHE A 175 5.44 9.99 20.75
CA PHE A 175 6.18 11.23 21.00
C PHE A 175 7.70 11.05 20.93
N ASN A 176 8.22 9.88 21.32
CA ASN A 176 9.66 9.60 21.26
C ASN A 176 10.15 9.62 19.81
N ALA A 177 9.38 9.01 18.90
CA ALA A 177 9.67 9.03 17.47
C ALA A 177 9.76 10.47 16.93
N GLN A 178 8.89 11.37 17.40
CA GLN A 178 8.92 12.78 17.02
C GLN A 178 10.17 13.49 17.56
N ALA A 179 10.53 13.24 18.82
CA ALA A 179 11.73 13.79 19.44
C ALA A 179 13.00 13.35 18.71
N ASP A 180 13.05 12.08 18.30
CA ASP A 180 14.18 11.47 17.58
C ASP A 180 14.14 11.70 16.06
N GLN A 181 13.16 12.44 15.55
CA GLN A 181 12.95 12.72 14.12
C GLN A 181 12.78 11.45 13.25
N VAL A 182 12.26 10.38 13.84
CA VAL A 182 11.96 9.12 13.17
C VAL A 182 10.68 9.29 12.34
N THR A 183 10.73 8.85 11.08
CA THR A 183 9.58 8.92 10.17
C THR A 183 8.88 7.58 10.04
N THR A 184 7.63 7.58 9.55
CA THR A 184 6.91 6.34 9.24
C THR A 184 7.65 5.49 8.22
N ASP A 185 8.29 6.12 7.23
CA ASP A 185 9.13 5.43 6.23
C ASP A 185 10.37 4.79 6.85
N THR A 186 10.98 5.41 7.86
CA THR A 186 12.08 4.82 8.65
C THR A 186 11.59 3.55 9.34
N VAL A 187 10.50 3.64 10.10
CA VAL A 187 9.91 2.49 10.83
C VAL A 187 9.55 1.35 9.87
N ILE A 188 8.90 1.65 8.74
CA ILE A 188 8.54 0.63 7.75
C ILE A 188 9.79 -0.03 7.16
N SER A 189 10.85 0.72 6.92
CA SER A 189 12.10 0.18 6.37
C SER A 189 12.79 -0.78 7.34
N GLU A 190 12.85 -0.40 8.63
CA GLU A 190 13.40 -1.27 9.66
C GLU A 190 12.52 -2.51 9.88
N LEU A 191 11.20 -2.35 9.84
CA LEU A 191 10.26 -3.46 9.94
C LEU A 191 10.45 -4.48 8.81
N LEU A 192 10.68 -4.02 7.57
CA LEU A 192 10.98 -4.87 6.42
C LEU A 192 12.34 -5.59 6.53
N GLY A 193 13.26 -5.07 7.35
CA GLY A 193 14.53 -5.75 7.66
C GLY A 193 14.42 -6.73 8.82
N ALA A 194 13.58 -6.45 9.81
CA ALA A 194 13.44 -7.24 11.03
C ALA A 194 12.47 -8.42 10.89
N VAL A 195 11.43 -8.30 10.05
CA VAL A 195 10.43 -9.36 9.87
C VAL A 195 11.00 -10.46 8.96
N PRO A 196 11.08 -11.72 9.43
CA PRO A 196 11.68 -12.80 8.65
C PRO A 196 10.84 -13.16 7.42
N GLU A 197 11.54 -13.44 6.34
CA GLU A 197 11.00 -13.98 5.10
C GLU A 197 11.06 -15.51 5.19
N ASP A 198 9.92 -16.19 5.14
CA ASP A 198 9.96 -17.66 5.14
C ASP A 198 10.50 -18.08 3.77
N SER A 199 11.70 -18.66 3.76
CA SER A 199 12.22 -19.29 2.55
C SER A 199 11.38 -20.54 2.22
N LEU A 200 11.24 -20.85 0.93
CA LEU A 200 10.55 -22.05 0.45
C LEU A 200 11.09 -23.34 1.10
N ASP A 201 12.36 -23.33 1.55
CA ASP A 201 13.03 -24.46 2.19
C ASP A 201 12.41 -24.88 3.55
N GLU A 202 11.90 -23.94 4.35
CA GLU A 202 11.34 -24.28 5.66
C GLU A 202 9.97 -24.96 5.54
N SER A 203 9.18 -24.55 4.55
CA SER A 203 7.89 -25.19 4.24
C SER A 203 8.09 -26.60 3.67
N ALA A 204 9.13 -26.82 2.86
CA ALA A 204 9.51 -28.15 2.37
C ALA A 204 10.01 -29.07 3.50
N ARG A 205 10.78 -28.54 4.45
CA ARG A 205 11.22 -29.29 5.65
C ARG A 205 10.06 -29.69 6.56
N GLY A 206 9.05 -28.82 6.72
CA GLY A 206 7.85 -29.11 7.52
C GLY A 206 6.98 -30.22 6.93
N LEU A 207 6.90 -30.31 5.59
CA LEU A 207 6.22 -31.39 4.87
C LEU A 207 6.99 -32.71 4.99
N ALA A 208 8.31 -32.70 4.81
CA ALA A 208 9.15 -33.89 4.95
C ALA A 208 9.10 -34.48 6.39
N GLY A 209 9.07 -33.62 7.41
CA GLY A 209 8.96 -34.04 8.81
C GLY A 209 7.63 -34.68 9.20
N ARG A 210 6.54 -34.38 8.48
CA ARG A 210 5.23 -35.01 8.68
C ARG A 210 5.11 -36.37 8.00
N VAL A 211 5.72 -36.53 6.82
CA VAL A 211 5.71 -37.80 6.07
C VAL A 211 6.60 -38.87 6.73
N LEU A 212 7.65 -38.49 7.45
CA LEU A 212 8.53 -39.42 8.16
C LEU A 212 8.00 -39.86 9.54
N ARG A 213 6.82 -39.39 9.95
CA ARG A 213 6.18 -39.71 11.25
C ARG A 213 4.84 -40.46 11.10
N SER A 214 4.48 -40.85 9.87
CA SER A 214 3.33 -41.71 9.55
C SER A 214 3.83 -43.06 9.03
#